data_AF-A0A519QKS4-F1
#
_entry.id   AF-A0A519QKS4-F1
#
_cell.length_a   1.000
_cell.length_b   1.000
_cell.length_c   1.000
_cell.angle_alpha   90.00
_cell.angle_beta   90.00
_cell.angle_gamma   90.00
#
_symmetry.space_group_name_H-M   'P 1'
#
loop_
_entity.id
_entity.type
_entity.pdbx_description
1 polymer ?
#
loop_
_entity_poly.entity_id
_entity_poly.type
_entity_poly.pdbx_seq_one_letter_code
_entity_poly.pdbx_strand_id
1 'polypeptide(L)' 'MLTVIIPALNEEKTIAQVIKFCFADPTVSEVIVVDDTSEDNTVSIAREAGAKVLVSATRGKGISMKEGIDASTND' A
#
# COMPACT_ATOMS: atom_id res chain seq x y z
N MET A 1 -12.60 1.84 -12.36
CA MET A 1 -11.82 2.66 -11.40
C MET A 1 -10.50 1.94 -11.17
N LEU A 2 -9.42 2.62 -10.79
CA LEU A 2 -8.11 1.99 -10.62
C LEU A 2 -7.82 1.68 -9.16
N THR A 3 -7.17 0.53 -8.93
CA THR A 3 -6.50 0.18 -7.69
C THR A 3 -4.98 0.30 -7.88
N VAL A 4 -4.30 0.95 -6.94
CA VAL A 4 -2.84 0.99 -6.88
C VAL A 4 -2.36 0.12 -5.72
N ILE A 5 -1.46 -0.81 -6.00
CA ILE A 5 -0.85 -1.70 -5.00
C ILE A 5 0.59 -1.23 -4.75
N ILE A 6 0.94 -1.02 -3.49
CA ILE A 6 2.26 -0.54 -3.06
C ILE A 6 2.84 -1.54 -2.04
N PRO A 7 3.75 -2.43 -2.45
CA PRO A 7 4.58 -3.16 -1.50
C PRO A 7 5.48 -2.19 -0.75
N ALA A 8 5.54 -2.28 0.57
CA ALA A 8 6.35 -1.39 1.41
C ALA A 8 7.14 -2.17 2.46
N LEU A 9 8.37 -1.70 2.74
CA LEU A 9 9.20 -2.19 3.83
C LEU A 9 10.11 -1.04 4.31
N ASN A 10 9.83 -0.51 5.49
CA ASN A 10 10.56 0.60 6.10
C ASN A 10 10.63 1.88 5.23
N GLU A 11 9.47 2.33 4.76
CA GLU A 11 9.27 3.48 3.87
C GLU A 11 8.60 4.67 4.59
N GLU A 12 8.77 4.83 5.92
CA GLU A 12 8.07 5.87 6.71
C GLU A 12 8.28 7.30 6.17
N LYS A 13 9.41 7.55 5.51
CA LYS A 13 9.80 8.88 4.97
C LYS A 13 9.10 9.22 3.66
N THR A 14 8.61 8.24 2.92
CA THR A 14 8.17 8.38 1.51
C THR A 14 6.72 7.94 1.31
N ILE A 15 6.24 6.95 2.08
CA ILE A 15 4.98 6.25 1.82
C ILE A 15 3.77 7.19 1.77
N ALA A 16 3.67 8.17 2.67
CA ALA A 16 2.58 9.14 2.66
C ALA A 16 2.55 9.99 1.37
N GLN A 17 3.72 10.39 0.85
CA GLN A 17 3.80 11.18 -0.37
C GLN A 17 3.35 10.36 -1.58
N VAL A 18 3.75 9.08 -1.65
CA VAL A 18 3.36 8.18 -2.74
C VAL A 18 1.85 7.95 -2.73
N ILE A 19 1.26 7.66 -1.57
CA ILE A 19 -0.20 7.44 -1.44
C ILE A 19 -0.97 8.69 -1.88
N LYS A 20 -0.57 9.87 -1.39
CA LYS A 20 -1.20 11.15 -1.76
C LYS A 20 -1.06 11.44 -3.26
N PHE A 21 0.08 11.10 -3.86
CA PHE A 21 0.29 11.23 -5.29
C PHE A 21 -0.65 10.33 -6.09
N CYS A 22 -0.86 9.08 -5.65
CA CYS A 22 -1.82 8.17 -6.29
C CYS A 22 -3.24 8.73 -6.24
N PHE A 23 -3.70 9.18 -5.07
CA PHE A 23 -5.04 9.76 -4.92
C PHE A 23 -5.22 11.14 -5.59
N ALA A 24 -4.16 11.77 -6.07
CA ALA A 24 -4.28 12.99 -6.87
C ALA A 24 -4.85 12.72 -8.27
N ASP A 25 -4.78 11.47 -8.75
CA ASP A 25 -5.47 11.04 -9.96
C ASP A 25 -6.92 10.64 -9.63
N PRO A 26 -7.95 11.31 -10.20
CA PRO A 26 -9.34 11.02 -9.89
C PRO A 26 -9.82 9.63 -10.33
N THR A 27 -9.05 8.92 -11.16
CA THR A 27 -9.37 7.55 -11.57
C THR A 27 -8.94 6.52 -10.54
N VAL A 28 -8.02 6.86 -9.64
CA VAL A 28 -7.56 6.00 -8.53
C VAL A 28 -8.55 6.09 -7.39
N SER A 29 -9.27 4.99 -7.16
CA SER A 29 -10.29 4.90 -6.11
C SER A 29 -9.84 4.10 -4.90
N GLU A 30 -8.76 3.33 -5.04
CA GLU A 30 -8.26 2.42 -4.03
C GLU A 30 -6.73 2.44 -4.06
N VAL A 31 -6.11 2.60 -2.89
CA VAL A 31 -4.68 2.39 -2.69
C VAL A 31 -4.51 1.33 -1.61
N ILE A 32 -3.85 0.23 -1.95
CA ILE A 32 -3.53 -0.86 -1.04
C ILE A 32 -2.03 -0.88 -0.80
N VAL A 33 -1.63 -0.63 0.45
CA VAL A 33 -0.26 -0.85 0.90
C VAL A 33 -0.16 -2.26 1.46
N VAL A 34 0.79 -3.03 0.96
CA VAL A 34 1.12 -4.36 1.50
C VAL A 34 2.48 -4.26 2.19
N ASP A 35 2.42 -4.17 3.51
CA ASP A 35 3.57 -4.01 4.39
C ASP A 35 4.28 -5.34 4.62
N ASP A 36 5.57 -5.37 4.34
CA ASP A 36 6.40 -6.56 4.41
C ASP A 36 7.08 -6.72 5.77
N THR A 37 6.34 -6.45 6.86
CA THR A 37 6.81 -6.41 8.26
C THR A 37 7.81 -5.29 8.52
N SER A 38 7.38 -4.05 8.28
CA SER A 38 8.16 -2.86 8.65
C SER A 38 8.32 -2.75 10.16
N GLU A 39 9.47 -2.23 10.59
CA GLU A 39 9.82 -1.98 12.00
C GLU A 39 9.75 -0.48 12.34
N ASP A 40 9.42 0.35 11.37
CA ASP A 40 9.26 1.80 11.48
C ASP A 40 7.78 2.23 11.41
N ASN A 41 7.51 3.52 11.21
CA ASN A 41 6.15 4.05 11.16
C ASN A 41 5.44 3.87 9.81
N THR A 42 5.95 3.05 8.87
CA THR A 42 5.36 2.87 7.53
C THR A 42 3.87 2.55 7.59
N VAL A 43 3.48 1.60 8.44
CA VAL A 43 2.09 1.13 8.56
C VAL A 43 1.15 2.20 9.09
N SER A 44 1.56 2.93 10.14
CA SER A 44 0.72 4.00 10.72
C SER A 44 0.55 5.15 9.73
N ILE A 45 1.66 5.60 9.12
CA ILE A 45 1.66 6.68 8.14
C ILE A 45 0.83 6.32 6.89
N ALA A 46 0.89 5.07 6.42
CA ALA A 46 0.09 4.62 5.29
C ALA A 46 -1.42 4.66 5.58
N ARG A 47 -1.83 4.23 6.78
CA ARG A 47 -3.24 4.30 7.22
C ARG A 47 -3.71 5.74 7.35
N GLU A 48 -2.90 6.61 7.96
CA GLU A 48 -3.20 8.04 8.09
C GLU A 48 -3.32 8.74 6.74
N ALA A 49 -2.56 8.30 5.73
CA ALA A 49 -2.65 8.80 4.36
C ALA A 49 -3.87 8.28 3.59
N GLY A 50 -4.71 7.42 4.19
CA GLY A 50 -5.96 6.92 3.61
C GLY A 50 -5.84 5.62 2.82
N ALA A 51 -4.68 4.95 2.84
CA ALA A 51 -4.54 3.65 2.19
C ALA A 51 -5.15 2.51 3.03
N LYS A 52 -5.66 1.49 2.35
CA LYS A 52 -5.93 0.17 2.95
C LYS A 52 -4.59 -0.50 3.19
N VAL A 53 -4.33 -0.98 4.40
CA VAL A 53 -3.03 -1.60 4.74
C VAL A 53 -3.21 -3.07 5.09
N LEU A 54 -2.49 -3.92 4.37
CA LEU A 54 -2.31 -5.35 4.64
C LEU A 54 -0.90 -5.56 5.19
N VAL A 55 -0.73 -6.42 6.18
CA VAL A 55 0.59 -6.81 6.67
C VAL A 55 0.82 -8.24 6.20
N SER A 56 1.83 -8.43 5.35
CA SER A 56 2.19 -9.74 4.82
C SER A 56 2.69 -10.65 5.94
N ALA A 57 2.26 -11.90 5.91
CA ALA A 57 2.77 -12.93 6.81
C ALA A 57 4.16 -13.44 6.41
N THR A 58 4.60 -13.19 5.17
CA THR A 58 5.86 -13.72 4.62
C THR A 58 6.58 -12.66 3.80
N ARG A 59 7.86 -12.45 4.11
CA ARG A 59 8.68 -11.48 3.39
C ARG A 59 8.83 -11.79 1.91
N GLY A 60 8.64 -10.78 1.06
CA GLY A 60 8.97 -10.85 -0.35
C GLY A 60 8.04 -10.03 -1.23
N LYS A 61 8.62 -9.10 -2.00
CA LYS A 61 7.89 -8.22 -2.93
C LYS A 61 6.87 -8.95 -3.83
N GLY A 62 7.22 -10.11 -4.38
CA GLY A 62 6.31 -10.87 -5.24
C GLY A 62 5.07 -11.39 -4.50
N ILE A 63 5.24 -11.80 -3.23
CA ILE A 63 4.14 -12.22 -2.36
C ILE A 63 3.28 -11.01 -2.04
N SER A 64 3.88 -9.90 -1.62
CA SER A 64 3.16 -8.66 -1.31
C SER A 64 2.34 -8.15 -2.50
N MET A 65 2.89 -8.22 -3.72
CA MET A 65 2.15 -7.88 -4.94
C MET A 65 0.96 -8.80 -5.15
N LYS A 66 1.13 -10.12 -4.97
CA LYS A 66 0.05 -11.09 -5.13
C LYS A 66 -1.06 -10.88 -4.10
N GLU A 67 -0.71 -10.72 -2.82
CA GLU A 67 -1.68 -10.45 -1.75
C GLU A 67 -2.45 -9.14 -2.00
N GLY A 68 -1.77 -8.12 -2.54
CA GLY A 68 -2.42 -6.88 -2.95
C GLY A 68 -3.42 -7.07 -4.09
N ILE A 69 -3.11 -7.93 -5.07
CA ILE A 69 -4.04 -8.29 -6.17
C ILE A 69 -5.24 -9.02 -5.58
N ASP A 70 -5.01 -10.04 -4.77
CA ASP A 70 -6.08 -10.87 -4.17
C ASP A 70 -7.03 -10.04 -3.28
N ALA A 71 -6.54 -8.93 -2.71
CA ALA A 71 -7.32 -8.04 -1.85
C ALA A 71 -7.90 -6.80 -2.55
N SER A 72 -7.59 -6.61 -3.83
CA SER A 72 -8.14 -5.52 -4.65
C SER A 72 -9.60 -5.76 -4.99
N THR A 73 -10.36 -4.67 -5.20
CA THR A 73 -11.81 -4.76 -5.40
C THR A 73 -12.30 -4.17 -6.73
N ASN A 74 -11.41 -3.56 -7.51
CA ASN A 74 -11.71 -3.05 -8.83
C ASN A 74 -11.31 -4.04 -9.95
N ASP A 75 -12.04 -3.99 -11.06
CA ASP A 75 -11.78 -4.74 -12.30
C ASP A 75 -10.62 -4.17 -13.14
#